data_AF-A0A1A9HPF2-F1
#
_entry.id   AF-A0A1A9HPF2-F1
#
_cell.length_a   1.000
_cell.length_b   1.000
_cell.length_c   1.000
_cell.angle_alpha   90.00
_cell.angle_beta   90.00
_cell.angle_gamma   90.00
#
_symmetry.space_group_name_H-M   'P 1'
#
loop_
_entity.id
_entity.type
_entity.pdbx_description
1 polymer ?
#
loop_
_entity_poly.entity_id
_entity_poly.type
_entity_poly.pdbx_seq_one_letter_code
_entity_poly.pdbx_strand_id
1 'polypeptide(L)'
;MNKKIGGLTLALAAIASMAASPARAERIEVTFTGTLTTATRDFYCGACTTGDTSVTPLGPLTLSSSWIFDIGEASGLGPTSVSSLESTDADGRPTHVDLAFQLIGNGSLPVSSTGGNVPASQLAWANVVAPAGPASELMDVARYRMLTTDLGGAGAPAGNEIWGLSRQQVWTSTEGLSIYTLAQVSQWAPFAVTAANLGESFTADQFIDRLRHDFWCQGCSNVLSYGVSAANSAGVTTYTYSGPVTSFSVRVLAASAVPEPATYALMLAGVAVIGLAARRRKTV
;
A
#
# COMPACT_ATOMS: atom_id res chain seq x y z
N MET A 1 55.87 -40.69 16.58
CA MET A 1 55.68 -39.83 15.38
C MET A 1 54.21 -39.95 14.98
N ASN A 2 53.35 -39.01 15.42
CA ASN A 2 52.82 -37.88 14.63
C ASN A 2 52.08 -38.37 13.36
N LYS A 3 50.76 -38.19 13.16
CA LYS A 3 49.93 -37.00 13.33
C LYS A 3 48.43 -37.34 13.51
N LYS A 4 47.74 -36.53 14.31
CA LYS A 4 46.28 -36.39 14.38
C LYS A 4 45.76 -35.76 13.08
N ILE A 5 44.81 -36.40 12.40
CA ILE A 5 43.98 -35.80 11.35
C ILE A 5 42.54 -36.17 11.69
N GLY A 6 41.82 -35.26 12.35
CA GLY A 6 40.44 -35.47 12.76
C GLY A 6 39.98 -34.26 13.55
N GLY A 7 39.41 -33.27 12.87
CA GLY A 7 38.88 -32.10 13.58
C GLY A 7 38.61 -30.84 12.77
N LEU A 8 38.74 -30.83 11.43
CA LEU A 8 38.60 -29.58 10.67
C LEU A 8 37.50 -29.56 9.59
N THR A 9 36.59 -30.54 9.57
CA THR A 9 35.53 -30.61 8.53
C THR A 9 34.11 -30.37 9.04
N LEU A 10 33.89 -30.18 10.34
CA LEU A 10 32.55 -29.86 10.88
C LEU A 10 32.28 -28.35 11.08
N ALA A 11 33.29 -27.49 10.99
CA ALA A 11 33.12 -26.05 11.23
C ALA A 11 32.66 -25.25 9.99
N LEU A 12 32.75 -25.81 8.78
CA LEU A 12 32.36 -25.10 7.54
C LEU A 12 30.86 -25.21 7.18
N ALA A 13 30.11 -26.11 7.80
CA ALA A 13 28.67 -26.24 7.55
C ALA A 13 27.81 -25.23 8.33
N ALA A 14 28.38 -24.53 9.33
CA ALA A 14 27.66 -23.59 10.19
C ALA A 14 27.74 -22.12 9.73
N ILE A 15 28.50 -21.82 8.66
CA ILE A 15 28.68 -20.44 8.16
C ILE A 15 27.85 -20.18 6.89
N ALA A 16 27.26 -21.22 6.27
CA ALA A 16 26.42 -21.08 5.09
C ALA A 16 24.93 -20.79 5.39
N SER A 17 24.54 -20.62 6.66
CA SER A 17 23.14 -20.35 7.05
C SER A 17 22.86 -18.88 7.37
N MET A 18 23.77 -17.96 7.02
CA MET A 18 23.51 -16.53 7.11
C MET A 18 23.19 -15.96 5.72
N ALA A 19 22.11 -15.18 5.66
CA ALA A 19 21.70 -14.33 4.55
C ALA A 19 20.87 -14.97 3.41
N ALA A 20 19.77 -15.61 3.79
CA ALA A 20 18.52 -15.39 3.09
C ALA A 20 17.40 -15.50 4.13
N SER A 21 17.17 -14.43 4.89
CA SER A 21 15.89 -14.30 5.57
C SER A 21 14.83 -14.44 4.49
N PRO A 22 13.91 -15.42 4.57
CA PRO A 22 12.87 -15.52 3.56
C PRO A 22 12.14 -14.19 3.51
N ALA A 23 11.91 -13.68 2.30
CA ALA A 23 11.01 -12.57 2.00
C ALA A 23 9.72 -12.74 2.83
N ARG A 24 9.65 -12.13 4.01
CA ARG A 24 8.53 -12.33 4.93
C ARG A 24 7.51 -11.25 4.65
N ALA A 25 6.32 -11.67 4.28
CA ALA A 25 5.16 -10.79 4.32
C ALA A 25 4.85 -10.44 5.78
N GLU A 26 4.79 -9.16 6.11
CA GLU A 26 4.33 -8.69 7.40
C GLU A 26 2.85 -8.31 7.30
N ARG A 27 2.03 -8.96 8.12
CA ARG A 27 0.60 -8.66 8.17
C ARG A 27 0.34 -7.52 9.14
N ILE A 28 -0.25 -6.45 8.64
CA ILE A 28 -0.57 -5.28 9.45
C ILE A 28 -2.05 -4.94 9.38
N GLU A 29 -2.57 -4.47 10.50
CA GLU A 29 -3.90 -3.89 10.62
C GLU A 29 -3.77 -2.39 10.84
N VAL A 30 -4.53 -1.63 10.06
CA VAL A 30 -4.63 -0.18 10.16
C VAL A 30 -6.07 0.18 10.47
N THR A 31 -6.28 0.83 11.61
CA THR A 31 -7.58 1.35 12.01
C THR A 31 -7.55 2.86 11.95
N PHE A 32 -8.56 3.48 11.32
CA PHE A 32 -8.64 4.92 11.20
C PHE A 32 -10.07 5.43 11.30
N THR A 33 -10.19 6.69 11.70
CA THR A 33 -11.44 7.47 11.67
C THR A 33 -11.15 8.80 11.05
N GLY A 34 -12.03 9.29 10.17
CA GLY A 34 -11.92 10.60 9.56
C GLY A 34 -13.28 11.24 9.33
N THR A 35 -13.27 12.51 8.97
CA THR A 35 -14.47 13.27 8.66
C THR A 35 -14.37 13.80 7.25
N LEU A 36 -15.31 13.40 6.38
CA LEU A 36 -15.43 13.92 5.02
C LEU A 36 -16.21 15.22 5.08
N THR A 37 -15.67 16.27 4.47
CA THR A 37 -16.22 17.65 4.52
C THR A 37 -16.45 18.25 3.14
N THR A 38 -15.89 17.64 2.11
CA THR A 38 -15.94 18.14 0.74
C THR A 38 -16.25 17.00 -0.20
N ALA A 39 -17.06 17.27 -1.23
CA ALA A 39 -17.24 16.39 -2.37
C ALA A 39 -16.88 17.12 -3.66
N THR A 40 -16.08 16.47 -4.49
CA THR A 40 -15.77 16.90 -5.85
C THR A 40 -16.46 15.94 -6.81
N ARG A 41 -17.12 16.48 -7.83
CA ARG A 41 -17.62 15.72 -8.97
C ARG A 41 -16.77 16.07 -10.17
N ASP A 42 -16.19 15.05 -10.79
CA ASP A 42 -15.45 15.16 -12.04
C ASP A 42 -16.18 14.35 -13.12
N PHE A 43 -16.43 14.95 -14.27
CA PHE A 43 -16.99 14.28 -15.43
C PHE A 43 -16.02 14.34 -16.60
N TYR A 44 -15.67 13.17 -17.13
CA TYR A 44 -14.82 13.00 -18.29
C TYR A 44 -15.53 12.19 -19.37
N CYS A 45 -15.53 12.71 -20.61
CA CYS A 45 -16.03 11.99 -21.77
C CYS A 45 -15.04 12.15 -22.93
N GLY A 46 -14.69 11.04 -23.57
CA GLY A 46 -13.62 11.02 -24.59
C GLY A 46 -13.91 11.87 -25.84
N ALA A 47 -15.17 12.21 -26.09
CA ALA A 47 -15.59 13.07 -27.20
C ALA A 47 -15.85 14.53 -26.80
N CYS A 48 -15.70 14.87 -25.52
CA CYS A 48 -16.04 16.20 -25.02
C CYS A 48 -14.82 17.11 -25.01
N THR A 49 -15.02 18.37 -25.42
CA THR A 49 -13.96 19.38 -25.46
C THR A 49 -13.59 19.93 -24.09
N THR A 50 -14.44 19.73 -23.09
CA THR A 50 -14.23 20.19 -21.71
C THR A 50 -14.84 19.19 -20.73
N GLY A 51 -14.06 18.76 -19.75
CA GLY A 51 -14.59 18.11 -18.55
C GLY A 51 -15.35 19.13 -17.68
N ASP A 52 -16.13 18.62 -16.74
CA ASP A 52 -16.82 19.43 -15.73
C ASP A 52 -16.36 18.99 -14.35
N THR A 53 -15.84 19.94 -13.57
CA THR A 53 -15.42 19.74 -12.18
C THR A 53 -16.20 20.68 -11.29
N SER A 54 -16.93 20.14 -10.32
CA SER A 54 -17.65 20.93 -9.32
C SER A 54 -17.29 20.48 -7.91
N VAL A 55 -17.11 21.46 -7.01
CA VAL A 55 -16.78 21.22 -5.60
C VAL A 55 -17.94 21.67 -4.74
N THR A 56 -18.45 20.76 -3.91
CA THR A 56 -19.59 20.97 -3.01
C THR A 56 -19.17 20.72 -1.57
N PRO A 57 -19.32 21.70 -0.66
CA PRO A 57 -19.17 21.46 0.77
C PRO A 57 -20.21 20.45 1.26
N LEU A 58 -19.81 19.57 2.15
CA LEU A 58 -20.70 18.60 2.79
C LEU A 58 -20.86 18.92 4.27
N GLY A 59 -21.98 18.49 4.85
CA GLY A 59 -22.04 18.29 6.29
C GLY A 59 -21.00 17.27 6.72
N PRO A 60 -20.40 17.40 7.92
CA PRO A 60 -19.34 16.51 8.38
C PRO A 60 -19.84 15.07 8.44
N LEU A 61 -19.23 14.19 7.65
CA LEU A 61 -19.56 12.77 7.60
C LEU A 61 -18.40 11.94 8.15
N THR A 62 -18.61 11.36 9.34
CA THR A 62 -17.58 10.55 9.99
C THR A 62 -17.57 9.12 9.44
N LEU A 63 -16.38 8.65 9.06
CA LEU A 63 -16.12 7.27 8.64
C LEU A 63 -15.10 6.65 9.59
N SER A 64 -15.33 5.41 10.02
CA SER A 64 -14.35 4.60 10.74
C SER A 64 -14.19 3.25 10.05
N SER A 65 -12.94 2.78 9.88
CA SER A 65 -12.64 1.52 9.22
C SER A 65 -11.39 0.86 9.81
N SER A 66 -11.31 -0.47 9.69
CA SER A 66 -10.12 -1.24 9.98
C SER A 66 -9.78 -2.12 8.79
N TRP A 67 -8.54 -2.04 8.32
CA TRP A 67 -8.04 -2.70 7.13
C TRP A 67 -6.87 -3.60 7.48
N ILE A 68 -6.87 -4.82 6.97
CA ILE A 68 -5.79 -5.79 7.16
C ILE A 68 -5.17 -6.10 5.80
N PHE A 69 -3.85 -6.01 5.72
CA PHE A 69 -3.11 -6.28 4.50
C PHE A 69 -1.69 -6.77 4.82
N ASP A 70 -1.04 -7.32 3.81
CA ASP A 70 0.30 -7.85 3.90
C ASP A 70 1.27 -6.93 3.16
N ILE A 71 2.45 -6.66 3.73
CA ILE A 71 3.52 -5.85 3.12
C ILE A 71 4.83 -6.63 3.04
N GLY A 72 5.76 -6.19 2.20
CA GLY A 72 7.07 -6.83 2.04
C GLY A 72 7.19 -7.61 0.73
N GLU A 73 8.37 -8.21 0.48
CA GLU A 73 8.71 -8.81 -0.82
C GLU A 73 7.74 -9.91 -1.27
N ALA A 74 7.28 -10.75 -0.33
CA ALA A 74 6.28 -11.78 -0.61
C ALA A 74 4.87 -11.22 -0.90
N SER A 75 4.65 -9.93 -0.63
CA SER A 75 3.41 -9.19 -0.89
C SER A 75 3.60 -8.13 -1.98
N GLY A 76 4.61 -8.28 -2.86
CA GLY A 76 4.79 -7.39 -4.00
C GLY A 76 5.57 -6.11 -3.71
N LEU A 77 6.31 -6.03 -2.60
CA LEU A 77 7.32 -4.97 -2.42
C LEU A 77 8.29 -5.00 -3.60
N GLY A 78 8.27 -3.93 -4.39
CA GLY A 78 9.13 -3.76 -5.56
C GLY A 78 10.22 -2.71 -5.33
N PRO A 79 11.22 -2.65 -6.23
CA PRO A 79 12.11 -1.50 -6.30
C PRO A 79 11.32 -0.24 -6.66
N THR A 80 11.86 0.92 -6.30
CA THR A 80 11.30 2.21 -6.72
C THR A 80 11.48 2.38 -8.22
N SER A 81 10.39 2.66 -8.94
CA SER A 81 10.43 3.08 -10.34
C SER A 81 10.40 4.60 -10.43
N VAL A 82 11.24 5.19 -11.28
CA VAL A 82 11.26 6.63 -11.53
C VAL A 82 10.82 6.89 -12.97
N SER A 83 9.91 7.85 -13.13
CA SER A 83 9.46 8.35 -14.44
C SER A 83 9.50 9.88 -14.44
N SER A 84 9.87 10.46 -15.58
CA SER A 84 9.96 11.91 -15.75
C SER A 84 8.99 12.36 -16.83
N LEU A 85 8.38 13.52 -16.65
CA LEU A 85 7.50 14.13 -17.63
C LEU A 85 7.65 15.66 -17.64
N GLU A 86 7.46 16.24 -18.82
CA GLU A 86 7.30 17.69 -18.97
C GLU A 86 5.83 18.06 -18.77
N SER A 87 5.58 19.10 -17.98
CA SER A 87 4.24 19.60 -17.64
C SER A 87 4.21 21.13 -17.64
N THR A 88 3.03 21.67 -17.42
CA THR A 88 2.82 23.11 -17.21
C THR A 88 2.12 23.29 -15.87
N ASP A 89 2.60 24.20 -15.03
CA ASP A 89 1.96 24.50 -13.75
C ASP A 89 0.66 25.32 -13.91
N ALA A 90 -0.02 25.60 -12.80
CA ALA A 90 -1.26 26.36 -12.79
C ALA A 90 -1.13 27.81 -13.32
N ASP A 91 0.09 28.36 -13.31
CA ASP A 91 0.41 29.70 -13.81
C ASP A 91 0.84 29.68 -15.29
N GLY A 92 0.84 28.51 -15.94
CA GLY A 92 1.25 28.37 -17.33
C GLY A 92 2.76 28.22 -17.55
N ARG A 93 3.55 27.99 -16.49
CA ARG A 93 5.02 27.87 -16.60
C ARG A 93 5.43 26.43 -16.92
N PRO A 94 6.42 26.23 -17.80
CA PRO A 94 6.94 24.89 -18.10
C PRO A 94 7.67 24.33 -16.88
N THR A 95 7.39 23.07 -16.57
CA THR A 95 7.95 22.36 -15.41
C THR A 95 8.39 20.95 -15.81
N HIS A 96 9.49 20.49 -15.22
CA HIS A 96 9.92 19.10 -15.27
C HIS A 96 9.50 18.40 -13.98
N VAL A 97 8.77 17.29 -14.10
CA VAL A 97 8.27 16.53 -12.95
C VAL A 97 8.88 15.14 -12.97
N ASP A 98 9.66 14.84 -11.93
CA ASP A 98 10.13 13.49 -11.66
C ASP A 98 9.23 12.82 -10.61
N LEU A 99 8.71 11.65 -10.95
CA LEU A 99 7.83 10.84 -10.12
C LEU A 99 8.50 9.51 -9.80
N ALA A 100 8.74 9.27 -8.53
CA ALA A 100 9.15 7.97 -8.02
C ALA A 100 7.96 7.27 -7.38
N PHE A 101 7.75 6.02 -7.76
CA PHE A 101 6.69 5.15 -7.24
C PHE A 101 7.31 3.87 -6.67
N GLN A 102 6.82 3.45 -5.51
CA GLN A 102 7.15 2.16 -4.94
C GLN A 102 5.88 1.51 -4.38
N LEU A 103 5.56 0.31 -4.87
CA LEU A 103 4.58 -0.56 -4.25
C LEU A 103 5.23 -1.23 -3.04
N ILE A 104 4.62 -1.08 -1.87
CA ILE A 104 5.12 -1.61 -0.58
C ILE A 104 4.46 -2.96 -0.24
N GLY A 105 3.21 -3.09 -0.66
CA GLY A 105 2.42 -4.30 -0.50
C GLY A 105 1.18 -4.23 -1.35
N ASN A 106 0.73 -5.38 -1.83
CA ASN A 106 -0.57 -5.57 -2.42
C ASN A 106 -1.27 -6.77 -1.79
N GLY A 107 -2.59 -6.76 -1.86
CA GLY A 107 -3.43 -7.86 -1.46
C GLY A 107 -4.64 -7.93 -2.36
N SER A 108 -4.79 -9.02 -3.11
CA SER A 108 -6.11 -9.40 -3.60
C SER A 108 -6.88 -9.95 -2.42
N LEU A 109 -7.90 -9.23 -1.95
CA LEU A 109 -8.78 -9.79 -0.94
C LEU A 109 -9.76 -10.77 -1.60
N PRO A 110 -10.20 -11.82 -0.90
CA PRO A 110 -11.27 -12.68 -1.40
C PRO A 110 -12.46 -11.82 -1.80
N VAL A 111 -13.07 -12.18 -2.92
CA VAL A 111 -14.29 -11.54 -3.43
C VAL A 111 -15.29 -11.37 -2.29
N SER A 112 -15.55 -10.13 -1.89
CA SER A 112 -16.55 -9.83 -0.87
C SER A 112 -17.94 -10.06 -1.46
N SER A 113 -18.74 -10.95 -0.85
CA SER A 113 -20.14 -11.16 -1.20
C SER A 113 -21.06 -10.07 -0.64
N THR A 114 -20.54 -9.21 0.24
CA THR A 114 -21.23 -8.06 0.79
C THR A 114 -20.69 -6.79 0.13
N GLY A 115 -21.58 -5.97 -0.42
CA GLY A 115 -21.28 -4.63 -0.97
C GLY A 115 -20.88 -3.61 0.10
N GLY A 116 -20.12 -4.03 1.09
CA GLY A 116 -19.87 -3.30 2.33
C GLY A 116 -18.45 -2.79 2.38
N ASN A 117 -18.29 -1.52 2.04
CA ASN A 117 -17.30 -0.58 2.59
C ASN A 117 -17.69 0.86 2.23
N VAL A 118 -18.52 1.04 1.20
CA VAL A 118 -19.13 2.33 0.90
C VAL A 118 -20.25 2.60 1.89
N PRO A 119 -20.23 3.70 2.65
CA PRO A 119 -21.41 4.07 3.40
C PRO A 119 -22.50 4.52 2.41
N ALA A 120 -23.73 4.05 2.64
CA ALA A 120 -24.85 4.25 1.71
C ALA A 120 -25.13 5.73 1.39
N SER A 121 -24.78 6.65 2.31
CA SER A 121 -24.84 8.09 2.12
C SER A 121 -24.02 8.60 0.94
N GLN A 122 -22.83 8.04 0.69
CA GLN A 122 -21.95 8.44 -0.41
C GLN A 122 -22.54 7.96 -1.74
N LEU A 123 -22.97 6.69 -1.80
CA LEU A 123 -23.65 6.16 -2.97
C LEU A 123 -24.91 6.97 -3.32
N ALA A 124 -25.71 7.31 -2.31
CA ALA A 124 -26.92 8.11 -2.49
C ALA A 124 -26.62 9.51 -3.03
N TRP A 125 -25.58 10.18 -2.51
CA TRP A 125 -25.17 11.50 -3.02
C TRP A 125 -24.65 11.43 -4.46
N ALA A 126 -23.88 10.38 -4.77
CA ALA A 126 -23.41 10.10 -6.13
C ALA A 126 -24.54 9.64 -7.08
N ASN A 127 -25.76 9.40 -6.56
CA ASN A 127 -26.86 8.75 -7.27
C ASN A 127 -26.44 7.44 -7.95
N VAL A 128 -25.57 6.68 -7.28
CA VAL A 128 -25.08 5.37 -7.73
C VAL A 128 -25.70 4.29 -6.86
N VAL A 129 -26.29 3.28 -7.48
CA VAL A 129 -26.74 2.07 -6.77
C VAL A 129 -25.63 1.03 -6.89
N ALA A 130 -25.06 0.59 -5.76
CA ALA A 130 -24.08 -0.48 -5.78
C ALA A 130 -24.71 -1.77 -6.34
N PRO A 131 -24.06 -2.47 -7.29
CA PRO A 131 -24.59 -3.71 -7.84
C PRO A 131 -24.72 -4.79 -6.77
N ALA A 132 -25.81 -5.55 -6.82
CA ALA A 132 -25.90 -6.80 -6.07
C ALA A 132 -24.95 -7.81 -6.71
N GLY A 133 -23.87 -8.18 -6.02
CA GLY A 133 -22.95 -9.19 -6.54
C GLY A 133 -21.52 -9.11 -5.98
N PRO A 134 -20.69 -10.09 -6.37
CA PRO A 134 -19.29 -10.13 -5.99
C PRO A 134 -18.54 -8.89 -6.52
N ALA A 135 -17.80 -8.22 -5.64
CA ALA A 135 -16.82 -7.21 -6.05
C ALA A 135 -15.43 -7.84 -6.12
N SER A 136 -14.65 -7.53 -7.15
CA SER A 136 -13.20 -7.74 -7.05
C SER A 136 -12.63 -6.68 -6.13
N GLU A 137 -11.79 -7.09 -5.20
CA GLU A 137 -11.24 -6.20 -4.20
C GLU A 137 -9.72 -6.22 -4.22
N LEU A 138 -9.15 -5.02 -4.29
CA LEU A 138 -7.72 -4.78 -4.34
C LEU A 138 -7.35 -3.87 -3.18
N MET A 139 -6.29 -4.23 -2.49
CA MET A 139 -5.66 -3.37 -1.51
C MET A 139 -4.23 -3.14 -1.91
N ASP A 140 -3.84 -1.87 -1.96
CA ASP A 140 -2.50 -1.47 -2.34
C ASP A 140 -1.95 -0.49 -1.31
N VAL A 141 -0.67 -0.64 -1.05
CA VAL A 141 0.11 0.20 -0.15
C VAL A 141 1.23 0.76 -0.97
N ALA A 142 1.23 2.07 -1.13
CA ALA A 142 2.13 2.71 -2.08
C ALA A 142 2.77 3.95 -1.49
N ARG A 143 3.92 4.25 -2.07
CA ARG A 143 4.71 5.42 -1.77
C ARG A 143 5.04 6.14 -3.08
N TYR A 144 4.93 7.45 -3.02
CA TYR A 144 5.19 8.36 -4.11
C TYR A 144 6.15 9.44 -3.62
N ARG A 145 7.19 9.72 -4.40
CA ARG A 145 7.98 10.94 -4.27
C ARG A 145 7.83 11.72 -5.55
N MET A 146 7.64 13.03 -5.43
CA MET A 146 7.56 13.94 -6.55
C MET A 146 8.60 15.03 -6.36
N LEU A 147 9.29 15.35 -7.45
CA LEU A 147 10.19 16.49 -7.53
C LEU A 147 9.80 17.32 -8.75
N THR A 148 9.35 18.54 -8.51
CA THR A 148 8.98 19.48 -9.56
C THR A 148 10.06 20.55 -9.69
N THR A 149 10.59 20.71 -10.90
CA THR A 149 11.62 21.71 -11.23
C THR A 149 11.04 22.70 -12.25
N ASP A 150 11.12 23.99 -11.95
CA ASP A 150 10.76 25.05 -12.90
C ASP A 150 11.82 25.14 -14.00
N LEU A 151 11.39 25.07 -15.26
CA LEU A 151 12.29 25.19 -16.42
C LEU A 151 12.54 26.65 -16.83
N GLY A 152 11.71 27.59 -16.37
CA GLY A 152 11.72 29.00 -16.76
C GLY A 152 12.37 29.95 -15.74
N GLY A 153 12.82 29.47 -14.57
CA GLY A 153 13.29 30.33 -13.50
C GLY A 153 14.28 29.70 -12.51
N ALA A 154 14.87 30.53 -11.64
CA ALA A 154 15.82 30.12 -10.60
C ALA A 154 15.14 29.54 -9.33
N GLY A 155 13.93 29.00 -9.46
CA GLY A 155 13.20 28.41 -8.35
C GLY A 155 13.90 27.15 -7.83
N ALA A 156 13.94 26.96 -6.51
CA ALA A 156 14.37 25.70 -5.94
C ALA A 156 13.33 24.61 -6.28
N PRO A 157 13.75 23.37 -6.58
CA PRO A 157 12.83 22.27 -6.81
C PRO A 157 11.87 22.08 -5.62
N ALA A 158 10.59 21.87 -5.92
CA ALA A 158 9.58 21.53 -4.94
C ALA A 158 9.50 20.02 -4.81
N GLY A 159 9.93 19.49 -3.67
CA GLY A 159 9.91 18.08 -3.36
C GLY A 159 8.79 17.72 -2.39
N ASN A 160 8.09 16.63 -2.65
CA ASN A 160 7.13 16.08 -1.69
C ASN A 160 7.10 14.55 -1.67
N GLU A 161 6.82 14.00 -0.50
CA GLU A 161 6.62 12.58 -0.30
C GLU A 161 5.18 12.33 0.14
N ILE A 162 4.53 11.41 -0.57
CA ILE A 162 3.18 10.94 -0.27
C ILE A 162 3.28 9.45 -0.06
N TRP A 163 2.65 8.97 0.99
CA TRP A 163 2.38 7.55 1.12
C TRP A 163 0.92 7.35 1.43
N GLY A 164 0.41 6.18 1.06
CA GLY A 164 -1.01 5.92 1.25
C GLY A 164 -1.35 4.45 1.24
N LEU A 165 -2.52 4.20 1.80
CA LEU A 165 -3.21 2.93 1.78
C LEU A 165 -4.46 3.13 0.95
N SER A 166 -4.64 2.30 -0.06
CA SER A 166 -5.84 2.31 -0.89
C SER A 166 -6.52 0.95 -0.85
N ARG A 167 -7.84 0.99 -0.77
CA ARG A 167 -8.72 -0.15 -0.93
C ARG A 167 -9.68 0.15 -2.05
N GLN A 168 -9.58 -0.62 -3.12
CA GLN A 168 -10.42 -0.51 -4.30
C GLN A 168 -11.38 -1.68 -4.37
N GLN A 169 -12.63 -1.39 -4.68
CA GLN A 169 -13.62 -2.39 -5.06
C GLN A 169 -14.14 -2.06 -6.45
N VAL A 170 -14.28 -3.10 -7.29
CA VAL A 170 -14.80 -2.96 -8.64
C VAL A 170 -15.96 -3.92 -8.82
N TRP A 171 -17.07 -3.38 -9.31
CA TRP A 171 -18.23 -4.14 -9.75
C TRP A 171 -18.39 -3.95 -11.24
N THR A 172 -18.77 -5.02 -11.93
CA THR A 172 -19.18 -4.96 -13.34
C THR A 172 -20.62 -5.45 -13.40
N SER A 173 -21.53 -4.58 -13.85
CA SER A 173 -22.94 -4.94 -14.03
C SER A 173 -23.12 -5.80 -15.29
N THR A 174 -24.27 -6.46 -15.38
CA THR A 174 -24.66 -7.24 -16.58
C THR A 174 -24.80 -6.39 -17.84
N GLU A 175 -25.02 -5.09 -17.68
CA GLU A 175 -25.13 -4.10 -18.75
C GLU A 175 -23.78 -3.50 -19.16
N GLY A 176 -22.67 -3.98 -18.58
CA GLY A 176 -21.32 -3.49 -18.85
C GLY A 176 -20.95 -2.19 -18.11
N LEU A 177 -21.77 -1.74 -17.16
CA LEU A 177 -21.43 -0.61 -16.30
C LEU A 177 -20.36 -1.05 -15.31
N SER A 178 -19.23 -0.33 -15.29
CA SER A 178 -18.21 -0.52 -14.25
C SER A 178 -18.40 0.53 -13.16
N ILE A 179 -18.61 0.06 -11.94
CA ILE A 179 -18.62 0.89 -10.74
C ILE A 179 -17.33 0.59 -9.98
N TYR A 180 -16.64 1.65 -9.60
CA TYR A 180 -15.37 1.59 -8.90
C TYR A 180 -15.50 2.39 -7.63
N THR A 181 -15.09 1.83 -6.52
CA THR A 181 -14.95 2.61 -5.29
C THR A 181 -13.52 2.55 -4.81
N LEU A 182 -12.99 3.69 -4.39
CA LEU A 182 -11.64 3.83 -3.86
C LEU A 182 -11.73 4.47 -2.49
N ALA A 183 -11.44 3.73 -1.43
CA ALA A 183 -11.16 4.34 -0.14
C ALA A 183 -9.64 4.49 -0.03
N GLN A 184 -9.17 5.69 0.28
CA GLN A 184 -7.75 5.93 0.44
C GLN A 184 -7.49 6.76 1.69
N VAL A 185 -6.51 6.33 2.46
CA VAL A 185 -5.89 7.12 3.52
C VAL A 185 -4.51 7.48 3.01
N SER A 186 -4.25 8.76 2.84
CA SER A 186 -2.96 9.25 2.37
C SER A 186 -2.42 10.30 3.31
N GLN A 187 -1.10 10.35 3.36
CA GLN A 187 -0.39 11.38 4.09
C GLN A 187 0.57 12.11 3.18
N TRP A 188 0.56 13.42 3.30
CA TRP A 188 1.54 14.32 2.73
C TRP A 188 2.52 14.75 3.84
N ALA A 189 3.78 14.36 3.70
CA ALA A 189 4.84 14.72 4.62
C ALA A 189 5.81 15.71 3.96
N PRO A 190 6.17 16.81 4.64
CA PRO A 190 7.24 17.69 4.19
C PRO A 190 8.57 16.94 4.33
N PHE A 191 8.98 16.29 3.25
CA PHE A 191 10.27 15.64 3.12
C PHE A 191 11.05 16.35 2.02
N ALA A 192 12.34 16.65 2.28
CA ALA A 192 13.22 17.23 1.27
C ALA A 192 13.54 16.18 0.21
N VAL A 193 12.61 15.96 -0.72
CA VAL A 193 12.88 15.16 -1.91
C VAL A 193 13.90 15.90 -2.75
N THR A 194 14.95 15.20 -3.15
CA THR A 194 16.02 15.69 -4.00
C THR A 194 16.26 14.69 -5.11
N ALA A 195 16.92 15.10 -6.19
CA ALA A 195 17.31 14.18 -7.26
C ALA A 195 18.14 12.99 -6.73
N ALA A 196 18.92 13.19 -5.66
CA ALA A 196 19.74 12.14 -5.06
C ALA A 196 18.93 11.06 -4.32
N ASN A 197 17.81 11.44 -3.69
CA ASN A 197 17.02 10.51 -2.87
C ASN A 197 15.73 10.05 -3.57
N LEU A 198 15.36 10.63 -4.72
CA LEU A 198 14.09 10.34 -5.39
C LEU A 198 13.88 8.84 -5.62
N GLY A 199 14.89 8.13 -6.09
CA GLY A 199 14.84 6.69 -6.41
C GLY A 199 15.07 5.74 -5.22
N GLU A 200 15.23 6.24 -3.99
CA GLU A 200 15.47 5.37 -2.84
C GLU A 200 14.25 4.51 -2.52
N SER A 201 14.48 3.22 -2.29
CA SER A 201 13.46 2.27 -1.88
C SER A 201 13.32 2.19 -0.36
N PHE A 202 12.09 1.97 0.10
CA PHE A 202 11.76 1.62 1.47
C PHE A 202 11.71 0.10 1.66
N THR A 203 12.15 -0.32 2.83
CA THR A 203 11.85 -1.64 3.39
C THR A 203 10.47 -1.63 4.06
N ALA A 204 9.90 -2.80 4.31
CA ALA A 204 8.64 -2.94 5.05
C ALA A 204 8.72 -2.32 6.45
N ASP A 205 9.82 -2.55 7.17
CA ASP A 205 10.05 -1.98 8.51
C ASP A 205 10.07 -0.45 8.48
N GLN A 206 10.80 0.15 7.52
CA GLN A 206 10.84 1.61 7.35
C GLN A 206 9.44 2.17 7.06
N PHE A 207 8.63 1.46 6.28
CA PHE A 207 7.27 1.87 6.01
C PHE A 207 6.36 1.82 7.25
N ILE A 208 6.46 0.77 8.06
CA ILE A 208 5.70 0.67 9.32
C ILE A 208 6.10 1.77 10.30
N ASP A 209 7.39 2.03 10.44
CA ASP A 209 7.88 3.11 11.29
C ASP A 209 7.36 4.47 10.80
N ARG A 210 7.34 4.68 9.47
CA ARG A 210 6.76 5.88 8.86
C ARG A 210 5.27 6.02 9.16
N LEU A 211 4.49 4.95 8.99
CA LEU A 211 3.05 4.94 9.30
C LEU A 211 2.76 5.35 10.75
N ARG A 212 3.58 4.89 11.70
CA ARG A 212 3.41 5.19 13.13
C ARG A 212 3.81 6.61 13.49
N HIS A 213 4.88 7.12 12.87
CA HIS A 213 5.45 8.40 13.21
C HIS A 213 4.73 9.56 12.54
N ASP A 214 4.49 9.45 11.24
CA ASP A 214 4.10 10.60 10.47
C ASP A 214 2.65 10.99 10.69
N PHE A 215 1.74 10.06 10.96
CA PHE A 215 0.32 10.41 11.01
C PHE A 215 -0.02 11.54 12.01
N TRP A 216 0.89 11.80 12.95
CA TRP A 216 0.78 12.87 13.96
C TRP A 216 1.86 13.96 13.83
N CYS A 217 2.59 14.03 12.72
CA CYS A 217 3.61 15.05 12.50
C CYS A 217 3.00 16.44 12.28
N GLN A 218 3.63 17.45 12.87
CA GLN A 218 3.25 18.84 12.65
C GLN A 218 3.50 19.24 11.18
N GLY A 219 2.53 19.92 10.57
CA GLY A 219 2.59 20.36 9.18
C GLY A 219 2.25 19.29 8.15
N CYS A 220 1.93 18.07 8.59
CA CYS A 220 1.54 17.00 7.70
C CYS A 220 0.02 17.03 7.43
N SER A 221 -0.38 16.77 6.20
CA SER A 221 -1.78 16.67 5.82
C SER A 221 -2.16 15.20 5.74
N ASN A 222 -3.20 14.82 6.48
CA ASN A 222 -3.75 13.47 6.45
C ASN A 222 -5.12 13.53 5.79
N VAL A 223 -5.23 12.95 4.60
CA VAL A 223 -6.46 12.99 3.83
C VAL A 223 -7.07 11.59 3.82
N LEU A 224 -8.29 11.52 4.33
CA LEU A 224 -9.21 10.45 3.98
C LEU A 224 -9.90 10.88 2.69
N SER A 225 -9.71 10.11 1.63
CA SER A 225 -10.44 10.26 0.38
C SER A 225 -11.30 9.02 0.13
N TYR A 226 -12.45 9.27 -0.46
CA TYR A 226 -13.37 8.23 -0.88
C TYR A 226 -13.86 8.57 -2.29
N GLY A 227 -13.61 7.70 -3.26
CA GLY A 227 -14.03 7.86 -4.65
C GLY A 227 -15.16 6.90 -4.98
N VAL A 228 -16.19 7.38 -5.68
CA VAL A 228 -17.15 6.55 -6.41
C VAL A 228 -17.08 6.95 -7.88
N SER A 229 -16.71 6.02 -8.73
CA SER A 229 -16.67 6.23 -10.17
C SER A 229 -17.72 5.34 -10.83
N ALA A 230 -18.40 5.87 -11.84
CA ALA A 230 -19.31 5.11 -12.69
C ALA A 230 -18.95 5.41 -14.15
N ALA A 231 -18.63 4.36 -14.91
CA ALA A 231 -18.27 4.47 -16.32
C ALA A 231 -19.28 3.76 -17.21
N ASN A 232 -19.70 4.44 -18.27
CA ASN A 232 -20.53 3.90 -19.35
C ASN A 232 -19.98 4.35 -20.71
N SER A 233 -20.69 4.04 -21.80
CA SER A 233 -20.29 4.42 -23.16
C SER A 233 -20.27 5.94 -23.41
N ALA A 234 -20.93 6.74 -22.58
CA ALA A 234 -20.97 8.20 -22.70
C ALA A 234 -19.81 8.88 -21.95
N GLY A 235 -19.20 8.23 -20.96
CA GLY A 235 -18.09 8.78 -20.19
C GLY A 235 -17.93 8.17 -18.80
N VAL A 236 -17.08 8.80 -17.99
CA VAL A 236 -16.79 8.46 -16.60
C VAL A 236 -17.19 9.64 -15.73
N THR A 237 -18.04 9.40 -14.74
CA THR A 237 -18.28 10.36 -13.66
C THR A 237 -17.62 9.84 -12.39
N THR A 238 -16.80 10.67 -11.76
CA THR A 238 -16.09 10.40 -10.52
C THR A 238 -16.60 11.35 -9.44
N TYR A 239 -16.90 10.80 -8.27
CA TYR A 239 -17.29 11.54 -7.09
C TYR A 239 -16.26 11.28 -5.99
N THR A 240 -15.50 12.30 -5.63
CA THR A 240 -14.44 12.21 -4.63
C THR A 240 -14.82 12.99 -3.38
N TYR A 241 -15.02 12.28 -2.28
CA TYR A 241 -15.20 12.85 -0.96
C TYR A 241 -13.85 12.95 -0.28
N SER A 242 -13.58 14.06 0.40
CA SER A 242 -12.32 14.21 1.14
C SER A 242 -12.50 14.94 2.47
N GLY A 243 -11.58 14.69 3.38
CA GLY A 243 -11.43 15.44 4.61
C GLY A 243 -10.37 14.84 5.54
N PRO A 244 -10.18 15.42 6.73
CA PRO A 244 -9.09 15.02 7.61
C PRO A 244 -9.33 13.66 8.27
N VAL A 245 -8.24 12.91 8.47
CA VAL A 245 -8.24 11.79 9.40
C VAL A 245 -8.05 12.30 10.83
N THR A 246 -8.91 11.87 11.74
CA THR A 246 -8.99 12.31 13.14
C THR A 246 -8.45 11.27 14.12
N SER A 247 -8.43 9.99 13.75
CA SER A 247 -7.79 8.92 14.53
C SER A 247 -7.08 7.94 13.60
N PHE A 248 -5.92 7.43 14.01
CA PHE A 248 -5.16 6.45 13.25
C PHE A 248 -4.35 5.57 14.19
N SER A 249 -4.37 4.26 13.95
CA SER A 249 -3.57 3.29 14.68
C SER A 249 -3.11 2.17 13.75
N VAL A 250 -1.93 1.65 14.05
CA VAL A 250 -1.30 0.55 13.31
C VAL A 250 -0.95 -0.55 14.29
N ARG A 251 -1.38 -1.77 13.97
CA ARG A 251 -1.07 -2.97 14.74
C ARG A 251 -0.43 -3.99 13.81
N VAL A 252 0.78 -4.43 14.15
CA VAL A 252 1.38 -5.59 13.50
C VAL A 252 0.67 -6.82 14.03
N LEU A 253 0.02 -7.57 13.14
CA LEU A 253 -0.54 -8.87 13.46
C LEU A 253 0.62 -9.84 13.34
N ALA A 254 1.03 -10.47 14.44
CA ALA A 254 2.16 -11.40 14.45
C ALA A 254 2.05 -12.31 13.23
N ALA A 255 2.91 -12.12 12.21
CA ALA A 255 2.83 -12.94 11.02
C ALA A 255 3.00 -14.37 11.52
N SER A 256 2.02 -15.22 11.22
CA SER A 256 2.02 -16.59 11.70
C SER A 256 3.42 -17.10 11.41
N ALA A 257 4.15 -17.47 12.47
CA ALA A 257 5.46 -18.05 12.31
C ALA A 257 5.19 -19.41 11.68
N VAL A 258 4.98 -19.42 10.36
CA VAL A 258 5.07 -20.63 9.55
C VAL A 258 6.50 -21.07 9.85
N PRO A 259 6.70 -22.18 10.57
CA PRO A 259 8.04 -22.63 10.89
C PRO A 259 8.79 -22.70 9.57
N GLU A 260 9.93 -22.02 9.49
CA GLU A 260 10.70 -22.03 8.25
C GLU A 260 10.98 -23.49 7.85
N PRO A 261 11.16 -23.80 6.57
CA PRO A 261 11.57 -25.15 6.14
C PRO A 261 12.79 -25.64 6.92
N ALA A 262 13.69 -24.73 7.28
CA ALA A 262 14.83 -24.99 8.15
C ALA A 262 14.39 -25.40 9.57
N THR A 263 13.38 -24.75 10.17
CA THR A 263 12.81 -25.13 11.47
C THR A 263 12.20 -26.53 11.41
N TYR A 264 11.49 -26.87 10.34
CA TYR A 264 10.99 -28.24 10.13
C TYR A 264 12.14 -29.23 9.95
N ALA A 265 13.17 -28.88 9.18
CA ALA A 265 14.34 -29.72 8.98
C ALA A 265 15.11 -29.95 10.30
N LEU A 266 15.26 -28.92 11.14
CA LEU A 266 15.90 -29.01 12.45
C LEU A 266 15.07 -29.84 13.43
N MET A 267 13.75 -29.67 13.40
CA MET A 267 12.83 -30.49 14.20
C MET A 267 12.89 -31.97 13.77
N LEU A 268 12.85 -32.24 12.46
CA LEU A 268 12.98 -33.60 11.91
C LEU A 268 14.36 -34.20 12.19
N ALA A 269 15.43 -33.42 12.08
CA ALA A 269 16.78 -33.84 12.46
C ALA A 269 16.86 -34.19 13.95
N GLY A 270 16.25 -33.37 14.82
CA GLY A 270 16.14 -33.65 16.25
C GLY A 270 15.42 -34.97 16.54
N VAL A 271 14.28 -35.22 15.86
CA VAL A 271 13.54 -36.48 15.97
C VAL A 271 14.37 -37.67 15.48
N ALA A 272 15.10 -37.52 14.36
CA ALA A 272 15.97 -38.56 13.82
C ALA A 272 17.10 -38.93 14.80
N VAL A 273 17.73 -37.95 15.44
CA VAL A 273 18.77 -38.16 16.45
C VAL A 273 18.22 -38.90 17.66
N ILE A 274 17.03 -38.54 18.14
CA ILE A 274 16.36 -39.24 19.26
C ILE A 274 16.06 -40.69 18.88
N GLY A 275 15.55 -40.94 17.66
CA GLY A 275 15.29 -42.29 17.17
C GLY A 275 16.56 -43.16 17.11
N LEU A 276 17.67 -42.59 16.63
CA LEU A 276 18.99 -43.24 16.61
C LEU A 276 19.50 -43.57 18.02
N ALA A 277 19.36 -42.63 18.96
CA ALA A 277 19.74 -42.84 20.35
C ALA A 277 18.89 -43.92 21.03
N ALA A 278 17.58 -43.95 20.78
CA ALA A 278 16.68 -44.97 21.30
C ALA A 278 16.99 -46.37 20.74
N ARG A 279 17.33 -46.47 19.45
CA ARG A 279 17.73 -47.75 18.82
C ARG A 279 18.96 -48.36 19.49
N ARG A 280 19.96 -47.54 19.86
CA ARG A 280 21.18 -48.02 20.53
C ARG A 280 20.94 -48.65 21.90
N ARG A 281 19.88 -48.24 22.62
CA ARG A 281 19.56 -48.78 23.96
C ARG A 281 18.91 -50.16 23.94
N LYS A 282 18.41 -50.64 22.81
CA LYS A 282 17.79 -51.97 22.68
C LYS A 282 18.78 -53.10 22.34
N THR A 283 20.01 -52.75 21.98
CA THR A 283 21.07 -53.69 21.57
C THR A 283 22.10 -53.99 22.67
N VAL A 284 21.81 -53.60 23.91
CA VAL A 284 22.54 -53.98 25.13
C VAL A 284 21.55 -54.72 26.02
#